data_AF-A0A024RXV2-F1
#
_entry.id   AF-A0A024RXV2-F1
#
_cell.length_a   1.000
_cell.length_b   1.000
_cell.length_c   1.000
_cell.angle_alpha   90.00
_cell.angle_beta   90.00
_cell.angle_gamma   90.00
#
_symmetry.space_group_name_H-M   'P 1'
#
loop_
_entity.id
_entity.type
_entity.pdbx_description
1 polymer ?
#
loop_
_entity_poly.entity_id
_entity_poly.type
_entity_poly.pdbx_seq_one_letter_code
_entity_poly.pdbx_strand_id
1 'polypeptide(L)'
;MSDQPRLTPTFRGFINDTTDALILFSACLDGIISHVPRRPHDRERQQLIVSGSVFIYEEHASGIKRWTDGISWSPSRILDNFLIYRELQRPFPPGEKKRALKRRRAGHGIHKPVANSSGGTQDIERSLVGSLTDSYDFKGDGLVKKTISINYRGVPHHLVSYYDLEEVKFLPTPSTFRQFANVRIRPELYLNQNFRTPV
;
A
#
# COMPACT_ATOMS: atom_id res chain seq x y z
N MET A 1 7.09 -33.80 8.01
CA MET A 1 6.43 -32.50 7.73
C MET A 1 7.20 -31.88 6.58
N SER A 2 6.61 -31.78 5.40
CA SER A 2 7.27 -31.14 4.25
C SER A 2 7.55 -29.68 4.57
N ASP A 3 8.81 -29.27 4.51
CA ASP A 3 9.23 -27.89 4.74
C ASP A 3 8.63 -27.03 3.61
N GLN A 4 7.51 -26.34 3.90
CA GLN A 4 6.93 -25.42 2.93
C GLN A 4 7.94 -24.29 2.68
N PRO A 5 8.18 -23.92 1.41
CA PRO A 5 9.13 -22.88 1.08
C PRO A 5 8.78 -21.57 1.82
N ARG A 6 9.83 -20.89 2.29
CA ARG A 6 9.70 -19.60 2.96
C ARG A 6 9.04 -18.60 2.02
N LEU A 7 8.09 -17.83 2.54
CA LEU A 7 7.44 -16.78 1.75
C LEU A 7 8.43 -15.64 1.52
N THR A 8 8.50 -15.11 0.30
CA THR A 8 9.31 -13.93 -0.03
C THR A 8 8.41 -12.85 -0.64
N PRO A 9 8.76 -11.56 -0.53
CA PRO A 9 8.08 -10.51 -1.29
C PRO A 9 8.17 -10.79 -2.79
N THR A 10 7.09 -10.48 -3.52
CA THR A 10 7.04 -10.52 -4.98
C THR A 10 7.98 -9.48 -5.59
N PHE A 11 8.11 -8.33 -4.93
CA PHE A 11 9.05 -7.26 -5.28
C PHE A 11 9.51 -6.52 -4.02
N ARG A 12 10.70 -5.89 -4.07
CA ARG A 12 11.21 -5.00 -3.03
C ARG A 12 11.44 -3.61 -3.61
N GLY A 13 10.60 -2.66 -3.24
CA GLY A 13 10.63 -1.28 -3.70
C GLY A 13 9.33 -0.53 -3.39
N PHE A 14 9.11 0.59 -4.07
CA PHE A 14 7.95 1.45 -3.86
C PHE A 14 7.01 1.43 -5.07
N ILE A 15 5.70 1.42 -4.80
CA ILE A 15 4.66 1.55 -5.82
C ILE A 15 4.17 2.99 -5.82
N ASN A 16 4.71 3.80 -6.72
CA ASN A 16 4.41 5.23 -6.78
C ASN A 16 2.99 5.45 -7.30
N ASP A 17 2.65 4.84 -8.42
CA ASP A 17 1.39 5.07 -9.13
C ASP A 17 0.77 3.77 -9.66
N THR A 18 -0.32 3.92 -10.41
CA THR A 18 -1.03 2.78 -11.01
C THR A 18 -0.17 2.06 -12.05
N THR A 19 0.65 2.79 -12.81
CA THR A 19 1.55 2.24 -13.83
C THR A 19 2.55 1.26 -13.21
N ASP A 20 3.17 1.62 -12.09
CA ASP A 20 4.07 0.72 -11.35
C ASP A 20 3.38 -0.59 -10.94
N ALA A 21 2.14 -0.52 -10.45
CA ALA A 21 1.38 -1.71 -10.08
C ALA A 21 1.07 -2.59 -11.30
N LEU A 22 0.69 -1.98 -12.42
CA LEU A 22 0.37 -2.67 -13.67
C LEU A 22 1.59 -3.34 -14.31
N ILE A 23 2.78 -2.74 -14.16
CA ILE A 23 4.06 -3.37 -14.53
C ILE A 23 4.23 -4.66 -13.75
N LEU A 24 4.06 -4.64 -12.42
CA LEU A 24 4.26 -5.84 -11.60
C LEU A 24 3.19 -6.91 -11.86
N PHE A 25 1.92 -6.54 -12.09
CA PHE A 25 0.91 -7.51 -12.51
C PHE A 25 1.27 -8.16 -13.84
N SER A 26 1.72 -7.37 -14.83
CA SER A 26 2.14 -7.90 -16.14
C SER A 26 3.35 -8.82 -16.01
N ALA A 27 4.38 -8.40 -15.25
CA ALA A 27 5.57 -9.20 -14.99
C ALA A 27 5.22 -10.53 -14.29
N CYS A 28 4.20 -10.54 -13.43
CA CYS A 28 3.73 -11.75 -12.78
C CYS A 28 3.01 -12.69 -13.75
N LEU A 29 2.13 -12.15 -14.61
CA LEU A 29 1.43 -12.92 -15.65
C LEU A 29 2.39 -13.45 -16.73
N ASP A 30 3.51 -12.77 -16.96
CA ASP A 30 4.58 -13.19 -17.87
C ASP A 30 5.56 -14.18 -17.23
N GLY A 31 5.41 -14.49 -15.93
CA GLY A 31 6.26 -15.42 -15.20
C GLY A 31 7.65 -14.88 -14.83
N ILE A 32 7.89 -13.57 -14.98
CA ILE A 32 9.16 -12.91 -14.62
C ILE A 32 9.33 -12.88 -13.09
N ILE A 33 8.22 -12.66 -12.38
CA ILE A 33 8.12 -12.71 -10.92
C ILE A 33 6.93 -13.57 -10.52
N SER A 34 6.95 -14.14 -9.31
CA SER A 34 5.86 -15.00 -8.83
C SER A 34 4.98 -14.29 -7.81
N HIS A 35 3.67 -14.48 -7.94
CA HIS A 35 2.73 -14.12 -6.89
C HIS A 35 2.93 -15.06 -5.70
N VAL A 36 2.50 -14.64 -4.51
CA VAL A 36 2.55 -15.49 -3.33
C VAL A 36 1.43 -16.54 -3.35
N PRO A 37 1.71 -17.78 -2.91
CA PRO A 37 0.73 -18.86 -2.89
C PRO A 37 -0.06 -18.93 -1.57
N ARG A 38 0.33 -18.15 -0.56
CA ARG A 38 -0.25 -18.20 0.79
C ARG A 38 0.01 -16.92 1.56
N ARG A 39 -0.66 -16.79 2.71
CA ARG A 39 -0.41 -15.73 3.69
C ARG A 39 0.92 -15.94 4.41
N PRO A 40 1.54 -14.87 4.92
CA PRO A 40 2.66 -14.99 5.85
C PRO A 40 2.16 -15.60 7.16
N HIS A 41 2.89 -16.61 7.64
CA HIS A 41 2.71 -17.12 8.99
C HIS A 41 3.18 -16.08 10.01
N ASP A 42 2.69 -16.17 11.26
CA ASP A 42 3.01 -15.22 12.32
C ASP A 42 4.53 -15.03 12.49
N ARG A 43 5.28 -16.13 12.48
CA ARG A 43 6.76 -16.14 12.55
C ARG A 43 7.49 -15.47 11.38
N GLU A 44 6.84 -15.35 10.22
CA GLU A 44 7.44 -14.73 9.02
C GLU A 44 7.15 -13.23 8.96
N ARG A 45 6.08 -12.74 9.62
CA ARG A 45 5.58 -11.37 9.47
C ARG A 45 6.61 -10.31 9.82
N GLN A 46 7.40 -10.52 10.87
CA GLN A 46 8.41 -9.55 11.29
C GLN A 46 9.44 -9.24 10.20
N GLN A 47 9.72 -10.20 9.31
CA GLN A 47 10.69 -10.05 8.22
C GLN A 47 10.04 -9.64 6.89
N LEU A 48 8.73 -9.87 6.75
CA LEU A 48 7.99 -9.67 5.51
C LEU A 48 7.14 -8.41 5.49
N ILE A 49 6.65 -7.96 6.65
CA ILE A 49 5.81 -6.77 6.78
C ILE A 49 6.69 -5.61 7.19
N VAL A 50 7.57 -5.23 6.26
CA VAL A 50 8.54 -4.15 6.40
C VAL A 50 8.50 -3.25 5.18
N SER A 51 9.01 -2.03 5.33
CA SER A 51 9.11 -1.05 4.25
C SER A 51 9.76 -1.64 2.99
N GLY A 52 9.23 -1.27 1.83
CA GLY A 52 9.60 -1.78 0.53
C GLY A 52 9.03 -3.15 0.17
N SER A 53 8.39 -3.89 1.08
CA SER A 53 7.86 -5.21 0.74
C SER A 53 6.58 -5.09 -0.09
N VAL A 54 6.56 -5.75 -1.25
CA VAL A 54 5.40 -5.82 -2.14
C VAL A 54 5.00 -7.27 -2.39
N PHE A 55 3.71 -7.57 -2.24
CA PHE A 55 3.14 -8.90 -2.44
C PHE A 55 2.04 -8.82 -3.48
N ILE A 56 2.09 -9.72 -4.46
CA ILE A 56 0.96 -9.98 -5.36
C ILE A 56 0.38 -11.33 -4.99
N TYR A 57 -0.95 -11.45 -4.95
CA TYR A 57 -1.63 -12.74 -4.84
C TYR A 57 -2.83 -12.81 -5.78
N GLU A 58 -3.09 -14.02 -6.25
CA GLU A 58 -4.22 -14.38 -7.08
C GLU A 58 -5.19 -15.21 -6.22
N GLU A 59 -6.48 -14.84 -6.16
CA GLU A 59 -7.41 -15.39 -5.17
C GLU A 59 -7.65 -16.92 -5.27
N HIS A 60 -7.79 -17.47 -6.47
CA HIS A 60 -8.02 -18.89 -6.73
C HIS A 60 -6.80 -19.75 -6.40
N ALA A 61 -5.60 -19.39 -6.90
CA ALA A 61 -4.39 -20.17 -6.64
C ALA A 61 -3.92 -20.09 -5.19
N SER A 62 -4.13 -18.94 -4.52
CA SER A 62 -3.66 -18.74 -3.14
C SER A 62 -4.72 -19.00 -2.06
N GLY A 63 -6.01 -18.97 -2.42
CA GLY A 63 -7.13 -18.97 -1.48
C GLY A 63 -7.26 -17.69 -0.64
N ILE A 64 -6.46 -16.65 -0.91
CA ILE A 64 -6.44 -15.40 -0.14
C ILE A 64 -7.47 -14.43 -0.69
N LYS A 65 -8.55 -14.16 0.06
CA LYS A 65 -9.56 -13.14 -0.31
C LYS A 65 -9.34 -11.75 0.30
N ARG A 66 -8.51 -11.66 1.35
CA ARG A 66 -8.24 -10.44 2.12
C ARG A 66 -6.90 -10.54 2.78
N TRP A 67 -5.91 -9.70 2.49
CA TRP A 67 -4.61 -9.81 3.15
C TRP A 67 -4.65 -9.56 4.67
N THR A 68 -3.89 -10.34 5.45
CA THR A 68 -3.80 -10.23 6.92
C THR A 68 -2.34 -10.26 7.38
N ASP A 69 -1.90 -9.21 8.05
CA ASP A 69 -0.51 -8.97 8.42
C ASP A 69 -0.29 -8.77 9.93
N GLY A 70 -1.36 -8.79 10.73
CA GLY A 70 -1.29 -8.63 12.19
C GLY A 70 -1.07 -7.19 12.68
N ILE A 71 -0.96 -6.21 11.79
CA ILE A 71 -0.78 -4.80 12.16
C ILE A 71 -2.14 -4.12 12.38
N SER A 72 -2.17 -3.21 13.36
CA SER A 72 -3.34 -2.36 13.62
C SER A 72 -3.35 -1.19 12.63
N TRP A 73 -4.25 -1.26 11.65
CA TRP A 73 -4.37 -0.26 10.58
C TRP A 73 -5.50 0.73 10.83
N SER A 74 -5.30 1.98 10.39
CA SER A 74 -6.37 2.96 10.25
C SER A 74 -7.48 2.47 9.31
N PRO A 75 -8.70 3.02 9.38
CA PRO A 75 -9.66 2.87 8.28
C PRO A 75 -9.05 3.37 6.96
N SER A 76 -9.39 2.70 5.85
CA SER A 76 -8.84 3.05 4.53
C SER A 76 -9.23 4.45 4.10
N ARG A 77 -8.35 5.08 3.31
CA ARG A 77 -8.69 6.24 2.45
C ARG A 77 -8.32 5.94 1.02
N ILE A 78 -9.09 6.52 0.10
CA ILE A 78 -8.81 6.45 -1.32
C ILE A 78 -7.71 7.48 -1.62
N LEU A 79 -6.68 7.05 -2.34
CA LEU A 79 -5.68 7.90 -2.97
C LEU A 79 -5.51 7.35 -4.40
N ASP A 80 -6.01 8.10 -5.37
CA ASP A 80 -6.16 7.65 -6.76
C ASP A 80 -6.87 6.29 -6.86
N ASN A 81 -6.20 5.30 -7.45
CA ASN A 81 -6.69 3.93 -7.62
C ASN A 81 -6.37 3.01 -6.43
N PHE A 82 -5.81 3.56 -5.35
CA PHE A 82 -5.35 2.79 -4.20
C PHE A 82 -6.24 3.00 -2.98
N LEU A 83 -6.27 1.97 -2.13
CA LEU A 83 -6.64 2.13 -0.72
C LEU A 83 -5.37 2.26 0.11
N ILE A 84 -5.32 3.29 0.95
CA ILE A 84 -4.22 3.59 1.86
C ILE A 84 -4.64 3.37 3.30
N TYR A 85 -3.70 2.83 4.09
CA TYR A 85 -3.81 2.60 5.51
C TYR A 85 -2.52 3.05 6.19
N ARG A 86 -2.61 3.62 7.38
CA ARG A 86 -1.43 3.90 8.23
C ARG A 86 -1.48 3.06 9.50
N GLU A 87 -0.32 2.64 9.96
CA GLU A 87 -0.15 1.92 11.23
C GLU A 87 -0.56 2.83 12.41
N LEU A 88 -1.32 2.25 13.32
CA LEU A 88 -1.77 2.90 14.54
C LEU A 88 -0.85 2.53 15.70
N GLN A 89 -0.66 3.47 16.63
CA GLN A 89 0.08 3.21 17.86
C GLN A 89 -0.55 2.06 18.67
N ARG A 90 -1.88 1.99 18.68
CA ARG A 90 -2.68 0.98 19.38
C ARG A 90 -3.89 0.56 18.55
N PRO A 91 -4.38 -0.68 18.68
CA PRO A 91 -5.66 -1.06 18.09
C PRO A 91 -6.80 -0.22 18.69
N PHE A 92 -7.89 -0.10 17.93
CA PHE A 92 -9.13 0.47 18.47
C PHE A 92 -9.65 -0.39 19.63
N PRO A 93 -10.08 0.21 20.76
CA PRO A 93 -10.69 -0.54 21.85
C PRO A 93 -11.89 -1.37 21.38
N PRO A 94 -12.11 -2.58 21.93
CA PRO A 94 -13.27 -3.38 21.60
C PRO A 94 -14.58 -2.61 21.82
N GLY A 95 -15.45 -2.57 20.81
CA GLY A 95 -16.78 -1.93 20.89
C GLY A 95 -16.83 -0.44 20.53
N GLU A 96 -15.68 0.22 20.34
CA GLU A 96 -15.68 1.63 19.92
C GLU A 96 -15.83 1.81 18.40
N LYS A 97 -16.61 2.81 17.99
CA LYS A 97 -16.73 3.19 16.58
C LYS A 97 -15.40 3.80 16.13
N LYS A 98 -14.83 3.30 15.03
CA LYS A 98 -13.60 3.80 14.37
C LYS A 98 -13.77 5.21 13.79
N ARG A 99 -13.96 6.21 14.65
CA ARG A 99 -14.18 7.61 14.28
C ARG A 99 -12.85 8.34 14.22
N ALA A 100 -12.70 9.20 13.22
CA ALA A 100 -11.56 10.11 13.17
C ALA A 100 -11.59 11.05 14.38
N LEU A 101 -10.42 11.39 14.89
CA LEU A 101 -10.25 12.43 15.91
C LEU A 101 -10.86 13.73 15.38
N LYS A 102 -11.84 14.28 16.11
CA LYS A 102 -12.43 15.57 15.75
C LYS A 102 -11.35 16.62 15.96
N ARG A 103 -10.85 17.25 14.88
CA ARG A 103 -9.98 18.43 15.00
C ARG A 103 -10.65 19.40 15.98
N ARG A 104 -10.03 19.61 17.15
CA ARG A 104 -10.37 20.78 17.97
C ARG A 104 -9.96 21.98 17.13
N ARG A 105 -10.90 22.56 16.40
CA ARG A 105 -10.74 23.94 15.93
C ARG A 105 -10.58 24.73 17.22
N ALA A 106 -9.34 25.07 17.57
CA ALA A 106 -9.10 26.14 18.50
C ALA A 106 -9.78 27.36 17.88
N GLY A 107 -10.94 27.73 18.42
CA GLY A 107 -11.47 29.06 18.19
C GLY A 107 -10.42 30.02 18.76
N HIS A 108 -10.01 31.00 17.96
CA HIS A 108 -9.71 32.40 18.29
C HIS A 108 -8.77 33.00 17.25
N GLY A 109 -9.18 34.12 16.68
CA GLY A 109 -8.27 35.15 16.18
C GLY A 109 -7.97 35.12 14.68
N ILE A 110 -8.32 36.23 14.02
CA ILE A 110 -7.73 36.67 12.77
C ILE A 110 -6.25 36.96 13.04
N HIS A 111 -5.41 35.94 12.95
CA HIS A 111 -3.98 36.09 12.74
C HIS A 111 -3.62 35.21 11.56
N LYS A 112 -3.28 35.83 10.43
CA LYS A 112 -2.67 35.14 9.29
C LYS A 112 -1.49 34.32 9.85
N PRO A 113 -1.42 33.00 9.62
CA PRO A 113 -0.23 32.26 10.01
C PRO A 113 0.91 32.79 9.14
N VAL A 114 1.94 33.31 9.79
CA VAL A 114 3.24 33.54 9.16
C VAL A 114 3.65 32.21 8.54
N ALA A 115 3.89 32.21 7.23
CA ALA A 115 4.29 31.04 6.47
C ALA A 115 5.65 30.54 6.99
N ASN A 116 5.63 29.70 8.02
CA ASN A 116 6.78 28.89 8.37
C ASN A 116 6.95 27.80 7.31
N SER A 117 8.20 27.53 7.01
CA SER A 117 8.79 26.60 6.05
C SER A 117 8.44 25.11 6.26
N SER A 118 7.22 24.79 6.67
CA SER A 118 6.71 23.42 6.89
C SER A 118 5.71 22.95 5.83
N GLY A 119 5.36 23.80 4.86
CA GLY A 119 4.42 23.45 3.78
C GLY A 119 4.90 22.28 2.92
N GLY A 120 6.18 22.30 2.51
CA GLY A 120 6.74 21.28 1.62
C GLY A 120 6.70 19.86 2.19
N THR A 121 7.07 19.68 3.46
CA THR A 121 7.06 18.36 4.11
C THR A 121 5.64 17.82 4.25
N GLN A 122 4.67 18.69 4.55
CA GLN A 122 3.28 18.29 4.71
C GLN A 122 2.61 17.94 3.37
N ASP A 123 3.01 18.61 2.28
CA ASP A 123 2.53 18.31 0.94
C ASP A 123 3.08 16.96 0.45
N ILE A 124 4.34 16.63 0.76
CA ILE A 124 4.93 15.31 0.48
C ILE A 124 4.21 14.21 1.28
N GLU A 125 3.94 14.43 2.57
CA GLU A 125 3.19 13.44 3.36
C GLU A 125 1.81 13.19 2.72
N ARG A 126 1.10 14.25 2.35
CA ARG A 126 -0.22 14.14 1.70
C ARG A 126 -0.19 13.43 0.36
N SER A 127 0.87 13.56 -0.43
CA SER A 127 0.99 12.81 -1.69
C SER A 127 1.17 11.31 -1.48
N LEU A 128 1.66 10.89 -0.31
CA LEU A 128 1.85 9.48 0.04
C LEU A 128 0.63 8.88 0.75
N VAL A 129 0.03 9.60 1.71
CA VAL A 129 -1.06 9.07 2.56
C VAL A 129 -2.43 9.69 2.32
N GLY A 130 -2.53 10.65 1.38
CA GLY A 130 -3.76 11.38 1.10
C GLY A 130 -4.26 12.15 2.33
N SER A 131 -5.50 11.87 2.73
CA SER A 131 -6.15 12.53 3.88
C SER A 131 -5.79 11.93 5.25
N LEU A 132 -4.92 10.92 5.33
CA LEU A 132 -4.52 10.26 6.58
C LEU A 132 -3.35 10.97 7.28
N THR A 133 -3.41 12.28 7.47
CA THR A 133 -2.31 13.05 8.09
C THR A 133 -2.45 13.22 9.61
N ASP A 134 -3.65 13.48 10.12
CA ASP A 134 -3.89 13.84 11.54
C ASP A 134 -5.18 13.25 12.13
N SER A 135 -5.80 12.31 11.41
CA SER A 135 -7.14 11.79 11.73
C SER A 135 -7.15 10.71 12.83
N TYR A 136 -6.02 10.11 13.17
CA TYR A 136 -5.91 8.99 14.11
C TYR A 136 -4.59 9.06 14.91
N ASP A 137 -4.48 8.26 15.98
CA ASP A 137 -3.25 8.07 16.77
C ASP A 137 -2.27 7.19 15.98
N PHE A 138 -1.69 7.76 14.92
CA PHE A 138 -0.72 7.09 14.06
C PHE A 138 0.60 6.88 14.82
N LYS A 139 1.24 5.75 14.56
CA LYS A 139 2.60 5.50 15.02
C LYS A 139 3.58 6.39 14.25
N GLY A 140 4.53 7.01 14.95
CA GLY A 140 5.47 8.00 14.36
C GLY A 140 6.36 7.42 13.26
N ASP A 141 6.96 6.27 13.51
CA ASP A 141 7.72 5.40 12.60
C ASP A 141 6.83 4.29 11.99
N GLY A 142 5.53 4.59 11.86
CA GLY A 142 4.53 3.63 11.43
C GLY A 142 4.56 3.36 9.94
N LEU A 143 4.33 2.10 9.56
CA LEU A 143 4.22 1.74 8.16
C LEU A 143 2.97 2.34 7.52
N VAL A 144 3.06 2.54 6.20
CA VAL A 144 1.92 2.73 5.31
C VAL A 144 1.69 1.43 4.54
N LYS A 145 0.42 1.02 4.44
CA LYS A 145 0.00 -0.03 3.52
C LYS A 145 -0.80 0.58 2.38
N LYS A 146 -0.42 0.26 1.15
CA LYS A 146 -1.06 0.70 -0.10
C LYS A 146 -1.49 -0.53 -0.89
N THR A 147 -2.77 -0.57 -1.28
CA THR A 147 -3.33 -1.72 -1.98
C THR A 147 -4.10 -1.31 -3.22
N ILE A 148 -3.98 -2.12 -4.27
CA ILE A 148 -4.77 -2.03 -5.50
C ILE A 148 -5.19 -3.43 -5.91
N SER A 149 -6.27 -3.55 -6.68
CA SER A 149 -6.77 -4.83 -7.16
C SER A 149 -7.22 -4.68 -8.60
N ILE A 150 -7.02 -5.74 -9.36
CA ILE A 150 -7.46 -5.85 -10.75
C ILE A 150 -8.20 -7.17 -10.93
N ASN A 151 -9.01 -7.24 -11.98
CA ASN A 151 -9.59 -8.48 -12.45
C ASN A 151 -8.94 -8.88 -13.78
N TYR A 152 -8.39 -10.08 -13.87
CA TYR A 152 -7.82 -10.60 -15.11
C TYR A 152 -8.48 -11.93 -15.44
N ARG A 153 -9.14 -12.01 -16.61
CA ARG A 153 -9.88 -13.21 -17.07
C ARG A 153 -10.87 -13.76 -16.03
N GLY A 154 -11.55 -12.88 -15.31
CA GLY A 154 -12.54 -13.24 -14.28
C GLY A 154 -11.94 -13.62 -12.92
N VAL A 155 -10.62 -13.50 -12.77
CA VAL A 155 -9.89 -13.83 -11.55
C VAL A 155 -9.33 -12.57 -10.88
N PRO A 156 -9.69 -12.29 -9.62
CA PRO A 156 -9.16 -11.15 -8.89
C PRO A 156 -7.68 -11.36 -8.52
N HIS A 157 -6.87 -10.34 -8.81
CA HIS A 157 -5.48 -10.25 -8.38
C HIS A 157 -5.31 -9.00 -7.53
N HIS A 158 -4.49 -9.13 -6.49
CA HIS A 158 -4.31 -8.08 -5.49
C HIS A 158 -2.84 -7.79 -5.31
N LEU A 159 -2.52 -6.50 -5.19
CA LEU A 159 -1.21 -6.02 -4.78
C LEU A 159 -1.31 -5.37 -3.41
N VAL A 160 -0.37 -5.70 -2.53
CA VAL A 160 -0.19 -5.09 -1.21
C VAL A 160 1.25 -4.61 -1.13
N SER A 161 1.44 -3.30 -0.91
CA SER A 161 2.74 -2.67 -0.73
C SER A 161 2.84 -2.04 0.66
N TYR A 162 4.01 -2.17 1.27
CA TYR A 162 4.38 -1.55 2.54
C TYR A 162 5.51 -0.57 2.32
N TYR A 163 5.45 0.60 2.94
CA TYR A 163 6.55 1.56 2.91
C TYR A 163 6.52 2.45 4.16
N ASP A 164 7.70 2.90 4.56
CA ASP A 164 7.87 4.01 5.49
C ASP A 164 7.96 5.34 4.70
N LEU A 165 7.47 6.43 5.30
CA LEU A 165 7.40 7.74 4.65
C LEU A 165 8.78 8.36 4.38
N GLU A 166 9.77 8.08 5.22
CA GLU A 166 11.12 8.63 5.08
C GLU A 166 11.96 7.82 4.10
N GLU A 167 11.77 6.49 4.08
CA GLU A 167 12.53 5.57 3.23
C GLU A 167 12.08 5.56 1.78
N VAL A 168 10.83 5.95 1.49
CA VAL A 168 10.21 5.82 0.16
C VAL A 168 11.04 6.45 -0.97
N LYS A 169 11.73 7.56 -0.68
CA LYS A 169 12.58 8.29 -1.64
C LYS A 169 13.85 7.54 -2.04
N PHE A 170 14.22 6.50 -1.32
CA PHE A 170 15.39 5.66 -1.58
C PHE A 170 15.03 4.30 -2.17
N LEU A 171 13.73 3.97 -2.26
CA LEU A 171 13.26 2.70 -2.79
C LEU A 171 13.10 2.77 -4.32
N PRO A 172 13.55 1.76 -5.07
CA PRO A 172 13.33 1.72 -6.51
C PRO A 172 11.84 1.54 -6.82
N THR A 173 11.38 2.10 -7.94
CA THR A 173 10.03 1.86 -8.46
C THR A 173 10.05 0.83 -9.59
N PRO A 174 8.98 0.05 -9.81
CA PRO A 174 8.89 -0.88 -10.93
C PRO A 174 9.21 -0.26 -12.29
N SER A 175 8.72 0.96 -12.55
CA SER A 175 9.01 1.73 -13.78
C SER A 175 10.48 2.07 -14.00
N THR A 176 11.27 2.20 -12.93
CA THR A 176 12.71 2.51 -13.01
C THR A 176 13.60 1.27 -12.84
N PHE A 177 13.02 0.13 -12.46
CA PHE A 177 13.76 -1.08 -12.17
C PHE A 177 14.10 -1.84 -13.46
N ARG A 178 15.40 -2.04 -13.73
CA ARG A 178 15.90 -2.59 -15.01
C ARG A 178 15.29 -3.94 -15.40
N GLN A 179 14.97 -4.79 -14.43
CA GLN A 179 14.35 -6.10 -14.70
C GLN A 179 13.00 -5.97 -15.41
N PHE A 180 12.31 -4.84 -15.25
CA PHE A 180 10.97 -4.61 -15.82
C PHE A 180 10.97 -3.65 -17.01
N ALA A 181 12.14 -3.19 -17.48
CA ALA A 181 12.26 -2.21 -18.56
C ALA A 181 11.56 -2.64 -19.87
N ASN A 182 11.44 -3.95 -20.10
CA ASN A 182 10.81 -4.51 -21.30
C ASN A 182 9.39 -5.06 -21.04
N VAL A 183 8.87 -4.91 -19.83
CA VAL A 183 7.52 -5.37 -19.50
C VAL A 183 6.51 -4.46 -20.17
N ARG A 184 5.65 -5.06 -21.02
CA ARG A 184 4.55 -4.33 -21.66
C ARG A 184 3.28 -4.51 -20.85
N ILE A 185 2.69 -3.41 -20.41
CA ILE A 185 1.41 -3.45 -19.70
C ILE A 185 0.33 -3.95 -20.68
N ARG A 186 -0.32 -5.05 -20.30
CA ARG A 186 -1.40 -5.64 -21.10
C ARG A 186 -2.65 -4.75 -21.07
N PRO A 187 -3.29 -4.43 -22.22
CA PRO A 187 -4.48 -3.59 -22.28
C PRO A 187 -5.61 -3.96 -21.32
N GLU A 188 -5.82 -5.26 -21.11
CA GLU A 188 -6.88 -5.77 -20.23
C GLU A 188 -6.69 -5.37 -18.77
N LEU A 189 -5.46 -5.05 -18.35
CA LEU A 189 -5.16 -4.65 -16.98
C LEU A 189 -5.50 -3.19 -16.68
N TYR A 190 -5.82 -2.37 -17.70
CA TYR A 190 -6.25 -0.98 -17.48
C TYR A 190 -7.57 -0.62 -18.18
N LEU A 191 -7.93 -1.29 -19.29
CA LEU A 191 -9.20 -1.03 -19.97
C LEU A 191 -10.41 -1.68 -19.27
N ASN A 192 -10.21 -2.83 -18.61
CA ASN A 192 -11.30 -3.63 -18.04
C ASN A 192 -11.34 -3.57 -16.51
N GLN A 193 -11.01 -2.41 -15.95
CA GLN A 193 -10.92 -2.21 -14.49
C GLN A 193 -11.87 -1.12 -14.01
N ASN A 194 -12.29 -1.23 -12.76
CA ASN A 194 -13.09 -0.21 -12.08
C ASN A 194 -12.18 0.81 -11.36
N PHE A 195 -11.24 1.38 -12.10
CA PHE A 195 -10.35 2.42 -11.59
C PHE A 195 -11.11 3.72 -11.37
N ARG A 196 -10.74 4.43 -10.30
CA ARG A 196 -11.35 5.70 -9.88
C ARG A 196 -10.74 6.88 -10.61
N THR A 197 -9.47 6.76 -10.97
CA THR A 197 -8.70 7.72 -11.73
C THR A 197 -8.23 7.05 -13.03
N PRO A 198 -8.26 7.76 -14.18
CA PRO A 198 -7.69 7.26 -15.43
C PRO A 198 -6.22 6.84 -15.28
N VAL A 199 -5.81 5.89 -16.13
CA VAL A 199 -4.43 5.40 -16.27
C VAL A 199 -3.87 5.87 -17.59
#